data_AF-A0A945BAU7-F1
#
_entry.id   AF-A0A945BAU7-F1
#
_cell.length_a   1.000
_cell.length_b   1.000
_cell.length_c   1.000
_cell.angle_alpha   90.00
_cell.angle_beta   90.00
_cell.angle_gamma   90.00
#
_symmetry.space_group_name_H-M   'P 1'
#
loop_
_entity.id
_entity.type
_entity.pdbx_description
1 polymer ?
#
loop_
_entity_poly.entity_id
_entity_poly.type
_entity_poly.pdbx_seq_one_letter_code
_entity_poly.pdbx_strand_id
1 'polypeptide(L)'
;MSKKNKNASISFGSRVRKSPFFDSTRRDGAKAFSVYNHMYMPTAYAGTASEYESLVNDVTMWDVSVERQIEINGPDAYEFVRLLTPRNLAKCEIGHCLYIIL
;
A
#
# COMPACT_ATOMS: atom_id res chain seq x y z
N MET A 1 21.50 -13.20 -29.71
CA MET A 1 21.13 -12.15 -28.74
C MET A 1 19.65 -12.30 -28.41
N SER A 2 19.31 -12.73 -27.19
CA SER A 2 17.92 -12.95 -26.77
C SER A 2 17.16 -11.62 -26.76
N LYS A 3 16.05 -11.53 -27.50
CA LYS A 3 15.15 -10.37 -27.44
C LYS A 3 14.57 -10.31 -26.02
N LYS A 4 15.09 -9.41 -25.17
CA LYS A 4 14.54 -9.14 -23.84
C LYS A 4 13.05 -8.89 -23.97
N ASN A 5 12.23 -9.72 -23.33
CA ASN A 5 10.78 -9.56 -23.31
C ASN A 5 10.44 -8.34 -22.45
N LYS A 6 10.36 -7.16 -23.07
CA LYS A 6 10.18 -5.87 -22.38
C LYS A 6 8.77 -5.67 -21.80
N ASN A 7 7.83 -6.58 -22.09
CA ASN A 7 6.40 -6.42 -21.82
C ASN A 7 5.84 -7.55 -20.94
N ALA A 8 6.57 -7.97 -19.91
CA ALA A 8 6.04 -8.93 -18.94
C ALA A 8 4.77 -8.35 -18.27
N SER A 9 3.70 -9.13 -18.21
CA SER A 9 2.42 -8.74 -17.62
C SER A 9 2.15 -9.48 -16.32
N ILE A 10 1.38 -8.85 -15.43
CA ILE A 10 0.89 -9.48 -14.20
C ILE A 10 -0.42 -10.20 -14.48
N SER A 11 -0.51 -11.47 -14.06
CA SER A 11 -1.76 -12.24 -14.16
C SER A 11 -2.59 -12.06 -12.89
N PHE A 12 -3.89 -11.80 -13.05
CA PHE A 12 -4.84 -11.78 -11.93
C PHE A 12 -5.32 -13.18 -11.60
N GLY A 13 -5.08 -13.62 -10.36
CA GLY A 13 -5.48 -14.94 -9.87
C GLY A 13 -5.87 -14.91 -8.40
N SER A 14 -6.18 -16.08 -7.84
CA SER A 14 -6.62 -16.21 -6.44
C SER A 14 -5.49 -16.18 -5.41
N ARG A 15 -4.24 -16.43 -5.82
CA ARG A 15 -3.07 -16.49 -4.91
C ARG A 15 -2.63 -15.13 -4.39
N VAL A 16 -2.87 -14.08 -5.16
CA VAL A 16 -2.62 -12.70 -4.75
C VAL A 16 -3.97 -12.09 -4.41
N ARG A 17 -4.05 -11.49 -3.22
CA ARG A 17 -5.30 -10.97 -2.69
C ARG A 17 -5.79 -9.79 -3.52
N LYS A 18 -7.11 -9.63 -3.54
CA LYS A 18 -7.78 -8.45 -4.09
C LYS A 18 -8.26 -7.59 -2.92
N SER A 19 -8.13 -6.29 -3.03
CA SER A 19 -8.72 -5.34 -2.10
C SER A 19 -10.25 -5.32 -2.25
N PRO A 20 -10.99 -4.75 -1.28
CA PRO A 20 -12.42 -4.46 -1.44
C PRO A 20 -12.74 -3.55 -2.64
N PHE A 21 -11.76 -2.76 -3.09
CA PHE A 21 -11.91 -1.80 -4.18
C PHE A 21 -11.35 -2.29 -5.52
N PHE A 22 -10.83 -3.52 -5.60
CA PHE A 22 -10.12 -4.04 -6.77
C PHE A 22 -10.93 -3.95 -8.07
N ASP A 23 -12.22 -4.28 -8.04
CA ASP A 23 -13.05 -4.16 -9.25
C ASP A 23 -13.41 -2.71 -9.57
N SER A 24 -13.50 -1.83 -8.55
CA SER A 24 -13.70 -0.39 -8.76
C SER A 24 -12.50 0.26 -9.43
N THR A 25 -11.27 -0.03 -8.96
CA THR A 25 -10.05 0.52 -9.57
C THR A 25 -9.92 0.13 -11.05
N ARG A 26 -10.34 -1.09 -11.40
CA ARG A 26 -10.40 -1.56 -12.79
C ARG A 26 -11.47 -0.84 -13.61
N ARG A 27 -12.67 -0.64 -13.06
CA ARG A 27 -13.74 0.14 -13.75
C ARG A 27 -13.32 1.58 -13.99
N ASP A 28 -12.58 2.17 -13.05
CA ASP A 28 -12.09 3.56 -13.12
C ASP A 28 -10.81 3.70 -13.96
N GLY A 29 -10.36 2.62 -14.61
CA GLY A 29 -9.34 2.66 -15.64
C GLY A 29 -7.90 2.46 -15.16
N ALA A 30 -7.67 1.78 -14.04
CA ALA A 30 -6.32 1.37 -13.62
C ALA A 30 -5.60 0.59 -14.74
N LYS A 31 -4.42 1.09 -15.14
CA LYS A 31 -3.61 0.59 -16.27
C LYS A 31 -2.48 -0.33 -15.85
N ALA A 32 -1.98 -0.20 -14.63
CA ALA A 32 -0.89 -1.00 -14.11
C ALA A 32 -1.14 -1.39 -12.66
N PHE A 33 -0.61 -2.54 -12.27
CA PHE A 33 -0.71 -3.05 -10.90
C PHE A 33 0.66 -3.57 -10.44
N SER A 34 0.96 -3.36 -9.17
CA SER A 34 2.04 -4.03 -8.45
C SER A 34 1.47 -5.00 -7.42
N VAL A 35 2.34 -5.79 -6.78
CA VAL A 35 1.99 -6.63 -5.64
C VAL A 35 2.72 -6.11 -4.42
N TYR A 36 1.97 -5.72 -3.39
CA TYR A 36 2.49 -5.30 -2.09
C TYR A 36 1.74 -6.05 -1.00
N ASN A 37 2.47 -6.59 -0.01
CA ASN A 37 1.93 -7.51 1.00
C ASN A 37 1.00 -8.57 0.36
N HIS A 38 1.42 -9.27 -0.69
CA HIS A 38 0.61 -10.31 -1.35
C HIS A 38 -0.81 -9.86 -1.77
N MET A 39 -0.99 -8.59 -2.12
CA MET A 39 -2.25 -8.01 -2.60
C MET A 39 -1.97 -7.11 -3.81
N TYR A 40 -2.89 -7.08 -4.79
CA TYR A 40 -2.78 -6.20 -5.96
C TYR A 40 -3.00 -4.74 -5.56
N MET A 41 -2.10 -3.85 -5.98
CA MET A 41 -2.20 -2.40 -5.81
C MET A 41 -2.22 -1.74 -7.20
N PRO A 42 -3.21 -0.89 -7.54
CA PRO A 42 -3.14 -0.11 -8.77
C PRO A 42 -2.02 0.93 -8.66
N THR A 43 -1.23 1.10 -9.73
CA THR A 43 -0.06 1.99 -9.74
C THR A 43 -0.05 3.03 -10.85
N ALA A 44 -1.03 3.00 -11.76
CA ALA A 44 -1.15 4.00 -12.83
C ALA A 44 -2.58 4.04 -13.39
N TYR A 45 -3.04 5.24 -13.74
CA TYR A 45 -4.35 5.53 -14.34
C TYR A 45 -4.24 6.46 -15.57
N ALA A 46 -3.59 7.62 -15.45
CA ALA A 46 -3.52 8.67 -16.46
C ALA A 46 -2.08 9.00 -16.92
N GLY A 47 -1.06 8.55 -16.19
CA GLY A 47 0.36 8.77 -16.48
C GLY A 47 1.02 9.69 -15.44
N THR A 48 2.31 9.46 -15.16
CA THR A 48 3.01 10.02 -13.99
C THR A 48 2.90 11.54 -13.85
N ALA A 49 3.10 12.31 -14.93
CA ALA A 49 3.03 13.77 -14.86
C ALA A 49 1.61 14.29 -14.59
N SER A 50 0.59 13.68 -15.21
CA SER A 50 -0.81 14.06 -15.02
C SER A 50 -1.31 13.67 -13.62
N GLU A 51 -0.98 12.46 -13.17
CA GLU A 51 -1.33 12.00 -11.81
C GLU A 51 -0.62 12.82 -10.73
N TYR A 52 0.63 13.25 -10.97
CA TYR A 52 1.33 14.17 -10.07
C TYR A 52 0.64 15.53 -10.00
N GLU A 53 0.25 16.10 -11.15
CA GLU A 53 -0.44 17.39 -11.19
C GLU A 53 -1.75 17.34 -10.41
N SER A 54 -2.57 16.29 -10.61
CA SER A 54 -3.80 16.11 -9.83
C SER A 54 -3.56 15.78 -8.37
N LEU A 55 -2.47 15.11 -8.01
CA LEU A 55 -2.11 14.89 -6.61
C LEU A 55 -1.78 16.20 -5.88
N VAL A 56 -1.13 17.14 -6.57
CA VAL A 56 -0.71 18.42 -5.99
C VAL A 56 -1.85 19.43 -5.98
N ASN A 57 -2.68 19.46 -7.03
CA ASN A 57 -3.62 20.54 -7.27
C ASN A 57 -5.10 20.14 -7.15
N ASP A 58 -5.41 18.84 -7.12
CA ASP A 58 -6.78 18.32 -7.02
C ASP A 58 -6.93 17.38 -5.81
N VAL A 59 -8.03 16.62 -5.76
CA VAL A 59 -8.25 15.53 -4.82
C VAL A 59 -8.12 14.20 -5.55
N THR A 60 -7.32 13.29 -5.01
CA THR A 60 -7.16 11.93 -5.55
C THR A 60 -7.61 10.90 -4.53
N MET A 61 -8.18 9.78 -5.01
CA MET A 61 -8.66 8.68 -4.18
C MET A 61 -7.89 7.41 -4.53
N TRP A 62 -7.25 6.79 -3.54
CA TRP A 62 -6.31 5.69 -3.77
C TRP A 62 -6.76 4.42 -3.04
N ASP A 63 -6.65 3.29 -3.73
CA ASP A 63 -6.76 1.98 -3.10
C ASP A 63 -5.40 1.56 -2.54
N VAL A 64 -5.15 1.93 -1.28
CA VAL A 64 -3.97 1.55 -0.51
C VAL A 64 -4.24 0.39 0.46
N SER A 65 -5.26 -0.44 0.19
CA SER A 65 -5.61 -1.59 1.05
C SER A 65 -4.47 -2.60 1.26
N VAL A 66 -3.43 -2.52 0.43
CA VAL A 66 -2.20 -3.30 0.51
C VAL A 66 -1.32 -2.94 1.70
N GLU A 67 -1.47 -1.74 2.27
CA GLU A 67 -0.87 -1.37 3.55
C GLU A 67 -1.62 -2.15 4.63
N ARG A 68 -1.05 -3.27 5.08
CA ARG A 68 -1.74 -4.19 6.00
C ARG A 68 -1.41 -3.85 7.45
N GLN A 69 -2.41 -4.05 8.30
CA GLN A 69 -2.36 -3.75 9.71
C GLN A 69 -1.90 -4.99 10.47
N ILE A 70 -1.10 -4.78 11.49
CA ILE A 70 -0.82 -5.76 12.53
C ILE A 70 -1.40 -5.18 13.81
N GLU A 71 -2.41 -5.85 14.36
CA GLU A 71 -2.93 -5.52 15.68
C GLU A 71 -2.13 -6.30 16.74
N ILE A 72 -1.65 -5.58 17.75
CA ILE A 72 -0.95 -6.15 18.90
C ILE A 72 -1.74 -5.74 20.13
N ASN A 73 -2.26 -6.72 20.86
CA ASN A 73 -3.13 -6.51 22.02
C ASN A 73 -2.73 -7.45 23.16
N GLY A 74 -2.99 -7.04 24.41
CA GLY A 74 -2.63 -7.75 25.63
C GLY A 74 -1.89 -6.85 26.64
N PRO A 75 -1.68 -7.33 27.87
CA PRO A 75 -1.08 -6.54 28.96
C PRO A 75 0.34 -6.04 28.61
N ASP A 76 1.09 -6.80 27.80
CA ASP A 76 2.48 -6.50 27.45
C ASP A 76 2.64 -5.88 26.05
N ALA A 77 1.54 -5.54 25.36
CA ALA A 77 1.58 -5.08 23.97
C ALA A 77 2.47 -3.84 23.77
N TYR A 78 2.39 -2.87 24.70
CA TYR A 78 3.18 -1.65 24.64
C TYR A 78 4.68 -1.92 24.78
N GLU A 79 5.08 -2.76 25.73
CA GLU A 79 6.49 -3.12 25.93
C GLU A 79 7.02 -3.95 24.75
N PHE A 80 6.22 -4.86 24.20
CA PHE A 80 6.60 -5.60 23.00
C PHE A 80 6.86 -4.66 21.81
N VAL A 81 5.96 -3.72 21.52
CA VAL A 81 6.16 -2.76 20.42
C VAL A 81 7.40 -1.90 20.63
N ARG A 82 7.71 -1.51 21.87
CA ARG A 82 8.95 -0.78 22.20
C ARG A 82 10.22 -1.58 21.96
N LEU A 83 10.17 -2.92 22.05
CA LEU A 83 11.30 -3.78 21.69
C LEU A 83 11.51 -3.84 20.17
N LEU A 84 10.45 -3.65 19.38
CA LEU A 84 10.51 -3.73 17.92
C LEU A 84 11.07 -2.47 17.25
N THR A 85 11.14 -1.33 17.94
CA THR A 85 11.57 -0.07 17.31
C THR A 85 12.49 0.76 18.18
N PRO A 86 13.51 1.43 17.61
CA PRO A 86 14.33 2.37 18.37
C PRO A 86 13.62 3.70 18.64
N ARG A 87 12.47 3.98 18.01
CA ARG A 87 11.74 5.23 18.23
C ARG A 87 11.15 5.24 19.64
N ASN A 88 11.44 6.30 20.40
CA ASN A 88 10.82 6.48 21.72
C ASN A 88 9.31 6.73 21.59
N LEU A 89 8.50 5.83 22.16
CA LEU A 89 7.04 5.88 22.11
C LEU A 89 6.40 6.47 23.38
N ALA A 90 7.17 6.94 24.35
CA ALA A 90 6.66 7.41 25.64
C ALA A 90 5.67 8.59 25.57
N LYS A 91 5.60 9.29 24.43
CA LYS A 91 4.66 10.39 24.17
C LYS A 91 3.61 10.03 23.10
N CYS A 92 3.48 8.75 22.76
CA CYS A 92 2.44 8.28 21.85
C CYS A 92 1.13 8.13 22.63
N GLU A 93 0.17 9.00 22.37
CA GLU A 93 -1.14 8.98 23.02
C GLU A 93 -2.18 8.33 22.12
N ILE A 94 -3.33 7.95 22.68
CA ILE A 94 -4.45 7.39 21.91
C ILE A 94 -4.87 8.42 20.84
N GLY A 95 -4.93 7.98 19.58
CA GLY A 95 -5.22 8.83 18.42
C GLY A 95 -3.99 9.41 17.72
N HIS A 96 -2.78 9.25 18.28
CA HIS A 96 -1.53 9.61 17.58
C HIS A 96 -1.05 8.49 16.67
N CYS A 97 -0.44 8.88 15.54
CA CYS A 97 0.31 8.00 14.66
C CYS A 97 1.78 8.41 14.66
N LEU A 98 2.69 7.43 14.83
CA LEU A 98 4.13 7.65 14.76
C LEU A 98 4.74 6.72 13.72
N TYR A 99 5.53 7.27 12.79
CA TYR A 99 6.36 6.47 11.89
C TYR A 99 7.48 5.76 12.66
N ILE A 100 7.56 4.44 12.59
CA ILE A 100 8.58 3.67 13.29
C ILE A 100 9.48 2.93 12.30
N ILE A 101 10.71 2.65 12.71
CA ILE A 101 11.61 1.73 12.00
C ILE A 101 11.58 0.41 12.78
N LEU A 102 11.50 -0.71 12.08
CA LEU A 102 11.60 -2.07 12.63
C LEU A 102 12.98 -2.66 12.34
#